data_AF-A0A226F132-F1
#
_entry.id   AF-A0A226F132-F1
#
_cell.length_a   1.000
_cell.length_b   1.000
_cell.length_c   1.000
_cell.angle_alpha   90.00
_cell.angle_beta   90.00
_cell.angle_gamma   90.00
#
_symmetry.space_group_name_H-M   'P 1'
#
loop_
_entity.id
_entity.type
_entity.pdbx_description
1 polymer ?
#
loop_
_entity_poly.entity_id
_entity_poly.type
_entity_poly.pdbx_seq_one_letter_code
_entity_poly.pdbx_strand_id
1 'polypeptide(L)'
;MAPPPRKRSSAGSTGPVPANFRPFVEKGRWAAKGTLPLPEPTTIPEILTKVAVYVCRKVLFVDPKIRLLAYAVCLFFLSLVADYMPFPKTYFSYKDNFLNVWFVKFSWAWTFVLSGMFMYLTSSTYSCGDRNRTTRHMLRLVIGTLVWFVWTNTFQMIEESTGKCVMDQSILYSVKTRRTCVSKTGQWMSFDISGHAFLLIWCVFFICEEAKAIIGWDNIKELIRTEEYNRIKAGQQGTSGDAALGETSLNVLSDEEFAELKTRYNVYNVPAKIVLMFMTMLCMLWDLMILMTSVYFHVMVEKVLGGLIAAFTWFVIYRGLYKSVSFIGLPGNGLFKYNFESKSTTPYAKASSQASSSSNSSSSTSSKARAAGSGQGRQRAKEPDDIPKFLGMPLYALQKGKKATDKKSSENLNASS
;
A
#
# COMPACT_ATOMS: atom_id res chain seq x y z
N MET A 1 -14.24 95.76 -11.10
CA MET A 1 -12.79 95.45 -11.19
C MET A 1 -12.28 95.14 -9.78
N ALA A 2 -11.44 94.10 -9.68
CA ALA A 2 -11.24 93.22 -8.52
C ALA A 2 -10.42 93.79 -7.33
N PRO A 3 -10.50 93.17 -6.11
CA PRO A 3 -9.83 93.65 -4.90
C PRO A 3 -8.49 92.92 -4.59
N PRO A 4 -7.63 93.49 -3.72
CA PRO A 4 -6.29 92.97 -3.41
C PRO A 4 -6.20 92.05 -2.18
N PRO A 5 -5.07 91.30 -1.99
CA PRO A 5 -4.97 90.18 -1.07
C PRO A 5 -4.22 90.46 0.25
N ARG A 6 -4.36 89.50 1.18
CA ARG A 6 -3.92 89.51 2.59
C ARG A 6 -2.54 88.87 2.85
N LYS A 7 -1.96 89.35 3.96
CA LYS A 7 -0.66 89.14 4.63
C LYS A 7 -0.16 87.70 4.85
N ARG A 8 1.17 87.56 4.91
CA ARG A 8 1.92 86.48 5.56
C ARG A 8 2.92 87.11 6.55
N SER A 9 3.01 86.61 7.78
CA SER A 9 4.07 86.98 8.74
C SER A 9 4.49 85.78 9.60
N SER A 10 5.77 85.79 9.91
CA SER A 10 6.64 84.87 10.65
C SER A 10 6.40 84.78 12.17
N ALA A 11 6.79 83.67 12.79
CA ALA A 11 7.63 83.59 14.01
C ALA A 11 7.94 82.12 14.36
N GLY A 12 9.10 81.85 14.97
CA GLY A 12 9.61 80.50 15.26
C GLY A 12 9.78 80.15 16.74
N SER A 13 10.62 79.11 16.95
CA SER A 13 11.12 78.51 18.20
C SER A 13 10.22 77.51 18.94
N THR A 14 10.67 76.25 19.08
CA THR A 14 10.67 75.45 20.33
C THR A 14 11.30 74.05 20.18
N GLY A 15 12.21 73.68 21.10
CA GLY A 15 12.25 72.36 21.76
C GLY A 15 13.18 71.24 21.22
N PRO A 16 13.94 70.54 22.08
CA PRO A 16 14.74 69.37 21.70
C PRO A 16 13.88 68.12 21.51
N VAL A 17 14.27 67.32 20.52
CA VAL A 17 13.58 66.11 20.01
C VAL A 17 13.45 65.02 21.10
N PRO A 18 12.26 64.42 21.31
CA PRO A 18 12.13 63.32 22.25
C PRO A 18 12.74 62.03 21.68
N ALA A 19 13.46 61.29 22.52
CA ALA A 19 14.08 60.02 22.19
C ALA A 19 13.03 58.97 21.75
N ASN A 20 13.29 58.32 20.62
CA ASN A 20 12.52 57.18 20.14
C ASN A 20 12.59 56.03 21.16
N PHE A 21 11.52 55.86 21.93
CA PHE A 21 11.29 54.70 22.78
C PHE A 21 11.08 53.48 21.88
N ARG A 22 12.12 52.65 21.72
CA ARG A 22 11.96 51.32 21.13
C ARG A 22 11.34 50.42 22.21
N PRO A 23 10.18 49.79 21.99
CA PRO A 23 9.72 48.79 22.94
C PRO A 23 10.75 47.68 23.02
N PHE A 24 10.99 47.19 24.23
CA PHE A 24 11.82 46.03 24.49
C PHE A 24 11.16 44.84 23.77
N VAL A 25 11.70 44.47 22.61
CA VAL A 25 11.37 43.19 21.98
C VAL A 25 11.87 42.14 22.95
N GLU A 26 10.94 41.58 23.71
CA GLU A 26 11.14 40.38 24.49
C GLU A 26 11.82 39.38 23.57
N LYS A 27 13.06 39.01 23.88
CA LYS A 27 13.78 37.94 23.19
C LYS A 27 13.13 36.61 23.54
N GLY A 28 11.89 36.41 23.09
CA GLY A 28 11.35 35.10 22.86
C GLY A 28 12.23 34.44 21.81
N ARG A 29 12.90 33.36 22.18
CA ARG A 29 12.94 32.06 21.48
C ARG A 29 12.92 31.99 19.93
N TRP A 30 13.44 32.98 19.20
CA TRP A 30 13.44 32.98 17.73
C TRP A 30 14.86 33.15 17.18
N ALA A 31 15.62 32.05 17.16
CA ALA A 31 16.77 31.86 16.26
C ALA A 31 17.19 30.39 16.16
N ALA A 32 16.23 29.44 16.17
CA ALA A 32 16.53 28.09 15.70
C ALA A 32 16.41 28.13 14.16
N LYS A 33 17.55 28.15 13.48
CA LYS A 33 17.65 27.97 12.02
C LYS A 33 16.90 26.67 11.68
N GLY A 34 15.69 26.81 11.14
CA GLY A 34 14.60 25.87 11.35
C GLY A 34 14.90 24.45 10.89
N THR A 35 14.88 23.50 11.81
CA THR A 35 14.74 22.06 11.51
C THR A 35 13.30 21.74 11.17
N LEU A 36 13.08 20.68 10.38
CA LEU A 36 11.76 20.18 10.04
C LEU A 36 10.94 19.90 11.33
N PRO A 37 9.66 20.31 11.44
CA PRO A 37 8.89 20.16 12.67
C PRO A 37 8.80 18.70 13.09
N LEU A 38 8.98 18.41 14.38
CA LEU A 38 8.89 17.06 14.92
C LEU A 38 7.49 16.47 14.67
N PRO A 39 7.38 15.16 14.40
CA PRO A 39 6.08 14.51 14.31
C PRO A 39 5.34 14.63 15.65
N GLU A 40 4.02 14.76 15.58
CA GLU A 40 3.14 14.79 16.75
C GLU A 40 3.33 13.52 17.61
N PRO A 41 3.23 13.64 18.95
CA PRO A 41 3.35 12.49 19.83
C PRO A 41 2.28 11.44 19.49
N THR A 42 2.70 10.20 19.23
CA THR A 42 1.77 9.12 18.91
C THR A 42 0.93 8.77 20.12
N THR A 43 -0.39 8.77 19.96
CA THR A 43 -1.32 8.46 21.05
C THR A 43 -1.71 6.96 21.01
N ILE A 44 -2.03 6.37 22.17
CA ILE A 44 -2.28 4.91 22.33
C ILE A 44 -3.24 4.32 21.27
N PRO A 45 -4.42 4.90 21.00
CA PRO A 45 -5.32 4.44 19.92
C PRO A 45 -4.68 4.44 18.52
N GLU A 46 -3.77 5.37 18.22
CA GLU A 46 -3.06 5.38 16.94
C GLU A 46 -2.09 4.20 16.82
N ILE A 47 -1.44 3.83 17.93
CA ILE A 47 -0.56 2.66 17.98
C ILE A 47 -1.38 1.38 17.76
N LEU A 48 -2.51 1.23 18.47
CA LEU A 48 -3.41 0.10 18.30
C LEU A 48 -3.93 0.00 16.85
N THR A 49 -4.31 1.14 16.26
CA THR A 49 -4.75 1.19 14.86
C THR A 49 -3.65 0.75 13.90
N LYS A 50 -2.40 1.19 14.11
CA LYS A 50 -1.25 0.76 13.30
C LYS A 50 -0.99 -0.75 13.42
N VAL A 51 -1.09 -1.31 14.62
CA VAL A 51 -0.97 -2.76 14.85
C VAL A 51 -2.08 -3.53 14.14
N ALA A 52 -3.33 -3.07 14.28
CA ALA A 52 -4.48 -3.69 13.61
C ALA A 52 -4.35 -3.63 12.08
N VAL A 53 -3.94 -2.47 11.52
CA VAL A 53 -3.68 -2.33 10.08
C VAL A 53 -2.52 -3.23 9.65
N TYR A 54 -1.46 -3.38 10.45
CA TYR A 54 -0.37 -4.30 10.14
C TYR A 54 -0.86 -5.75 10.01
N VAL A 55 -1.70 -6.22 10.95
CA VAL A 55 -2.34 -7.55 10.87
C VAL A 55 -3.22 -7.65 9.62
N CYS A 56 -4.05 -6.64 9.35
CA CYS A 56 -4.91 -6.61 8.16
C CYS A 56 -4.10 -6.72 6.86
N ARG A 57 -2.98 -6.00 6.77
CA ARG A 57 -2.06 -6.05 5.62
C ARG A 57 -1.46 -7.44 5.45
N LYS A 58 -1.13 -8.14 6.54
CA LYS A 58 -0.60 -9.53 6.46
C LYS A 58 -1.64 -10.50 5.92
N VAL A 59 -2.92 -10.32 6.27
CA VAL A 59 -4.02 -11.14 5.76
C VAL A 59 -4.34 -10.80 4.30
N LEU A 60 -4.42 -9.53 3.93
CA LEU A 60 -4.84 -9.11 2.59
C LEU A 60 -3.74 -9.23 1.52
N PHE A 61 -2.47 -9.04 1.89
CA PHE A 61 -1.34 -8.99 0.94
C PHE A 61 -0.52 -10.28 0.90
N VAL A 62 -1.16 -11.43 1.17
CA VAL A 62 -0.58 -12.71 0.77
C VAL A 62 -0.42 -12.73 -0.74
N ASP A 63 0.73 -13.21 -1.23
CA ASP A 63 0.99 -13.25 -2.66
C ASP A 63 -0.16 -13.94 -3.41
N PRO A 64 -0.74 -13.30 -4.45
CA PRO A 64 -1.87 -13.88 -5.19
C PRO A 64 -1.59 -15.28 -5.74
N LYS A 65 -0.32 -15.57 -6.06
CA LYS A 65 0.12 -16.91 -6.51
C LYS A 65 0.00 -17.96 -5.42
N ILE A 66 0.43 -17.63 -4.19
CA ILE A 66 0.35 -18.54 -3.04
C ILE A 66 -1.13 -18.76 -2.69
N ARG A 67 -1.92 -17.69 -2.70
CA ARG A 67 -3.36 -17.76 -2.44
C ARG A 67 -4.09 -18.61 -3.49
N LEU A 68 -3.78 -18.42 -4.77
CA LEU A 68 -4.33 -19.23 -5.86
C LEU A 68 -3.95 -20.71 -5.70
N LEU A 69 -2.69 -21.00 -5.40
CA LEU A 69 -2.24 -22.36 -5.15
C LEU A 69 -2.96 -22.97 -3.94
N ALA A 70 -3.11 -22.22 -2.85
CA ALA A 70 -3.82 -22.67 -1.66
C ALA A 70 -5.30 -22.98 -1.97
N TYR A 71 -5.99 -22.14 -2.74
CA TYR A 71 -7.36 -22.43 -3.17
C TYR A 71 -7.44 -23.60 -4.13
N ALA A 72 -6.51 -23.74 -5.07
CA ALA A 72 -6.49 -24.89 -5.97
C ALA A 72 -6.31 -26.21 -5.19
N VAL A 73 -5.36 -26.23 -4.25
CA VAL A 73 -5.11 -27.38 -3.35
C VAL A 73 -6.35 -27.66 -2.49
N CYS A 74 -6.94 -26.62 -1.88
CA CYS A 74 -8.14 -26.77 -1.07
C CYS A 74 -9.33 -27.31 -1.89
N LEU A 75 -9.64 -26.69 -3.03
CA LEU A 75 -10.74 -27.12 -3.88
C LEU A 75 -10.52 -28.51 -4.47
N PHE A 76 -9.29 -28.92 -4.77
CA PHE A 76 -9.01 -30.24 -5.31
C PHE A 76 -8.99 -31.31 -4.23
N PHE A 77 -8.07 -31.21 -3.27
CA PHE A 77 -7.84 -32.26 -2.27
C PHE A 77 -8.96 -32.35 -1.25
N LEU A 78 -9.50 -31.23 -0.79
CA LEU A 78 -10.56 -31.26 0.22
C LEU A 78 -11.88 -31.75 -0.37
N SER A 79 -12.15 -31.43 -1.64
CA SER A 79 -13.29 -32.01 -2.36
C SER A 79 -13.10 -33.50 -2.62
N LEU A 80 -11.90 -33.94 -3.00
CA LEU A 80 -11.60 -35.36 -3.18
C LEU A 80 -11.83 -36.13 -1.88
N VAL A 81 -11.29 -35.65 -0.76
CA VAL A 81 -11.51 -36.27 0.55
C VAL A 81 -12.99 -36.30 0.91
N ALA A 82 -13.74 -35.22 0.65
CA ALA A 82 -15.18 -35.18 0.91
C ALA A 82 -16.00 -36.16 0.05
N ASP A 83 -15.57 -36.40 -1.20
CA ASP A 83 -16.22 -37.35 -2.10
C ASP A 83 -15.98 -38.82 -1.65
N TYR A 84 -14.79 -39.14 -1.10
CA TYR A 84 -14.48 -40.48 -0.58
C TYR A 84 -14.93 -40.72 0.86
N MET A 85 -14.90 -39.68 1.71
CA MET A 85 -15.29 -39.74 3.10
C MET A 85 -16.35 -38.66 3.37
N PRO A 86 -17.65 -39.03 3.35
CA PRO A 86 -18.71 -38.06 3.62
C PRO A 86 -18.59 -37.57 5.07
N PHE A 87 -18.25 -36.29 5.22
CA PHE A 87 -18.15 -35.65 6.53
C PHE A 87 -19.50 -35.65 7.26
N PRO A 88 -19.51 -35.75 8.60
CA PRO A 88 -20.75 -35.74 9.37
C PRO A 88 -21.54 -34.46 9.10
N LYS A 89 -22.87 -34.56 9.12
CA LYS A 89 -23.75 -33.40 8.92
C LYS A 89 -23.57 -32.42 10.08
N THR A 90 -22.99 -31.26 9.79
CA THR A 90 -22.86 -30.14 10.71
C THR A 90 -23.74 -28.97 10.27
N TYR A 91 -23.77 -27.88 11.04
CA TYR A 91 -24.47 -26.64 10.68
C TYR A 91 -24.17 -26.16 9.25
N PHE A 92 -22.92 -26.31 8.79
CA PHE A 92 -22.48 -25.88 7.46
C PHE A 92 -22.95 -26.79 6.31
N SER A 93 -23.45 -27.99 6.61
CA SER A 93 -23.99 -28.93 5.62
C SER A 93 -25.37 -28.49 5.10
N TYR A 94 -26.14 -27.78 5.92
CA TYR A 94 -27.48 -27.32 5.53
C TYR A 94 -27.40 -26.12 4.60
N LYS A 95 -28.06 -26.20 3.44
CA LYS A 95 -28.10 -25.10 2.45
C LYS A 95 -28.79 -23.83 2.96
N ASP A 96 -29.65 -23.96 3.96
CA ASP A 96 -30.43 -22.86 4.54
C ASP A 96 -29.76 -22.25 5.78
N ASN A 97 -28.48 -22.57 6.02
CA ASN A 97 -27.74 -21.95 7.11
C ASN A 97 -27.61 -20.42 6.89
N PHE A 98 -27.54 -19.66 7.98
CA PHE A 98 -27.54 -18.20 7.97
C PHE A 98 -26.43 -17.62 7.08
N LEU A 99 -25.22 -18.20 7.14
CA LEU A 99 -24.08 -17.75 6.35
C LEU A 99 -24.30 -17.97 4.85
N ASN A 100 -24.87 -19.11 4.46
CA ASN A 100 -25.12 -19.38 3.06
C ASN A 100 -26.23 -18.49 2.49
N VAL A 101 -27.30 -18.25 3.27
CA VAL A 101 -28.45 -17.46 2.83
C VAL A 101 -28.14 -15.96 2.79
N TRP A 102 -27.50 -15.41 3.83
CA TRP A 102 -27.28 -13.96 3.94
C TRP A 102 -25.91 -13.49 3.46
N PHE A 103 -24.87 -14.32 3.57
CA PHE A 103 -23.52 -13.92 3.17
C PHE A 103 -23.15 -14.47 1.80
N VAL A 104 -23.29 -15.77 1.55
CA VAL A 104 -22.86 -16.37 0.27
C VAL A 104 -23.72 -15.90 -0.90
N LYS A 105 -25.05 -15.89 -0.76
CA LYS A 105 -25.93 -15.40 -1.84
C LYS A 105 -25.73 -13.91 -2.14
N PHE A 106 -25.45 -13.10 -1.12
CA PHE A 106 -25.23 -11.66 -1.25
C PHE A 106 -23.74 -11.28 -1.23
N SER A 107 -22.82 -12.21 -1.52
CA SER A 107 -21.38 -11.98 -1.37
C SER A 107 -20.88 -10.79 -2.17
N TRP A 108 -21.40 -10.63 -3.41
CA TRP A 108 -21.06 -9.48 -4.23
C TRP A 108 -21.55 -8.16 -3.63
N ALA A 109 -22.78 -8.12 -3.08
CA ALA A 109 -23.33 -6.90 -2.51
C ALA A 109 -22.50 -6.40 -1.32
N TRP A 110 -22.12 -7.30 -0.41
CA TRP A 110 -21.25 -6.96 0.72
C TRP A 110 -19.86 -6.49 0.26
N THR A 111 -19.28 -7.19 -0.72
CA THR A 111 -17.98 -6.83 -1.30
C THR A 111 -18.04 -5.48 -2.02
N PHE A 112 -19.11 -5.22 -2.76
CA PHE A 112 -19.35 -3.98 -3.50
C PHE A 112 -19.44 -2.79 -2.54
N VAL A 113 -20.25 -2.89 -1.48
CA VAL A 113 -20.44 -1.78 -0.53
C VAL A 113 -19.15 -1.45 0.22
N LEU A 114 -18.47 -2.45 0.79
CA LEU A 114 -17.25 -2.20 1.56
C LEU A 114 -16.09 -1.75 0.67
N SER A 115 -15.86 -2.43 -0.46
CA SER A 115 -14.80 -2.04 -1.40
C SER A 115 -15.09 -0.69 -2.03
N GLY A 116 -16.35 -0.39 -2.35
CA GLY A 116 -16.74 0.91 -2.90
C GLY A 116 -16.54 2.05 -1.93
N MET A 117 -16.91 1.88 -0.66
CA MET A 117 -16.61 2.85 0.38
C MET A 117 -15.10 3.04 0.55
N PHE A 118 -14.32 1.96 0.60
CA PHE A 118 -12.85 2.04 0.70
C PHE A 118 -12.22 2.75 -0.49
N MET A 119 -12.64 2.40 -1.71
CA MET A 119 -12.19 3.03 -2.94
C MET A 119 -12.53 4.52 -2.98
N TYR A 120 -13.69 4.94 -2.45
CA TYR A 120 -14.08 6.35 -2.41
C TYR A 120 -13.15 7.14 -1.52
N LEU A 121 -12.98 6.68 -0.27
CA LEU A 121 -12.14 7.34 0.73
C LEU A 121 -10.69 7.44 0.24
N THR A 122 -10.15 6.37 -0.34
CA THR A 122 -8.77 6.36 -0.84
C THR A 122 -8.60 7.19 -2.11
N SER A 123 -9.47 6.99 -3.12
CA SER A 123 -9.37 7.68 -4.42
C SER A 123 -9.57 9.18 -4.31
N SER A 124 -10.52 9.63 -3.48
CA SER A 124 -10.72 11.05 -3.23
C SER A 124 -9.52 11.70 -2.54
N THR A 125 -8.75 10.95 -1.75
CA THR A 125 -7.55 11.46 -1.09
C THR A 125 -6.39 11.59 -2.08
N TYR A 126 -5.98 10.51 -2.75
CA TYR A 126 -4.81 10.55 -3.64
C TYR A 126 -5.07 11.29 -4.98
N SER A 127 -6.34 11.56 -5.30
CA SER A 127 -6.74 12.39 -6.46
C SER A 127 -7.05 13.84 -6.08
N CYS A 128 -6.76 14.24 -4.84
CA CYS A 128 -6.92 15.62 -4.34
C CYS A 128 -8.31 16.20 -4.59
N GLY A 129 -9.36 15.36 -4.53
CA GLY A 129 -10.74 15.79 -4.74
C GLY A 129 -11.22 15.91 -6.18
N ASP A 130 -10.37 15.65 -7.18
CA ASP A 130 -10.80 15.60 -8.58
C ASP A 130 -11.87 14.51 -8.78
N ARG A 131 -13.09 14.97 -9.05
CA ARG A 131 -14.26 14.10 -9.27
C ARG A 131 -14.08 13.22 -10.50
N ASN A 132 -13.46 13.73 -11.58
CA ASN A 132 -13.31 12.96 -12.82
C ASN A 132 -12.31 11.81 -12.63
N ARG A 133 -11.22 12.04 -11.89
CA ARG A 133 -10.28 10.98 -11.58
C ARG A 133 -10.87 9.98 -10.58
N THR A 134 -11.58 10.46 -9.57
CA THR A 134 -12.27 9.59 -8.59
C THR A 134 -13.30 8.68 -9.28
N THR A 135 -14.12 9.22 -10.20
CA THR A 135 -15.12 8.41 -10.92
C THR A 135 -14.47 7.35 -11.82
N ARG A 136 -13.33 7.64 -12.45
CA ARG A 136 -12.58 6.64 -13.23
C ARG A 136 -12.12 5.46 -12.38
N HIS A 137 -11.66 5.71 -11.16
CA HIS A 137 -11.31 4.63 -10.25
C HIS A 137 -12.53 3.82 -9.82
N MET A 138 -13.70 4.46 -9.69
CA MET A 138 -14.96 3.79 -9.38
C MET A 138 -15.49 2.89 -10.50
N LEU A 139 -15.09 3.13 -11.76
CA LEU A 139 -15.45 2.23 -12.86
C LEU A 139 -14.96 0.80 -12.64
N ARG A 140 -13.96 0.57 -11.79
CA ARG A 140 -13.51 -0.78 -11.44
C ARG A 140 -14.57 -1.59 -10.69
N LEU A 141 -15.44 -0.93 -9.91
CA LEU A 141 -16.61 -1.58 -9.30
C LEU A 141 -17.66 -1.96 -10.34
N VAL A 142 -17.86 -1.10 -11.33
CA VAL A 142 -18.77 -1.38 -12.45
C VAL A 142 -18.26 -2.59 -13.22
N ILE A 143 -16.97 -2.62 -13.56
CA ILE A 143 -16.33 -3.75 -14.22
C ILE A 143 -16.46 -5.02 -13.38
N GLY A 144 -16.21 -4.96 -12.08
CA GLY A 144 -16.39 -6.11 -11.21
C GLY A 144 -17.85 -6.62 -11.15
N THR A 145 -18.82 -5.72 -11.22
CA THR A 145 -20.25 -6.07 -11.26
C THR A 145 -20.63 -6.70 -12.60
N LEU A 146 -20.11 -6.18 -13.71
CA LEU A 146 -20.29 -6.75 -15.04
C LEU A 146 -19.70 -8.15 -15.12
N VAL A 147 -18.53 -8.38 -14.53
CA VAL A 147 -17.88 -9.70 -14.49
C VAL A 147 -18.73 -10.70 -13.73
N TRP A 148 -19.20 -10.35 -12.54
CA TRP A 148 -20.10 -11.18 -11.77
C TRP A 148 -21.37 -11.50 -12.57
N PHE A 149 -21.99 -10.50 -13.17
CA PHE A 149 -23.21 -10.66 -13.94
C PHE A 149 -23.01 -11.56 -15.17
N VAL A 150 -21.97 -11.32 -15.97
CA VAL A 150 -21.67 -12.11 -17.18
C VAL A 150 -21.42 -13.56 -16.83
N TRP A 151 -20.58 -13.85 -15.83
CA TRP A 151 -20.24 -15.22 -15.49
C TRP A 151 -21.40 -15.98 -14.83
N THR A 152 -22.15 -15.37 -13.93
CA THR A 152 -23.30 -16.03 -13.30
C THR A 152 -24.39 -16.37 -14.31
N ASN A 153 -24.68 -15.48 -15.26
CA ASN A 153 -25.59 -15.79 -16.37
C ASN A 153 -25.02 -16.87 -17.30
N THR A 154 -23.71 -16.85 -17.56
CA THR A 154 -23.05 -17.86 -18.40
C THR A 154 -23.14 -19.25 -17.75
N PHE A 155 -22.92 -19.35 -16.44
CA PHE A 155 -23.06 -20.62 -15.72
C PHE A 155 -24.49 -21.15 -15.77
N GLN A 156 -25.49 -20.28 -15.58
CA GLN A 156 -26.89 -20.69 -15.72
C GLN A 156 -27.20 -21.14 -17.15
N MET A 157 -26.67 -20.46 -18.17
CA MET A 157 -26.84 -20.87 -19.57
C MET A 157 -26.20 -22.24 -19.85
N ILE A 158 -25.03 -22.51 -19.28
CA ILE A 158 -24.35 -23.82 -19.39
C ILE A 158 -25.16 -24.92 -18.69
N GLU A 159 -25.69 -24.64 -17.49
CA GLU A 159 -26.51 -25.58 -16.74
C GLU A 159 -27.80 -25.94 -17.51
N GLU A 160 -28.47 -24.94 -18.08
CA GLU A 160 -29.68 -25.14 -18.88
C GLU A 160 -29.38 -25.86 -20.21
N SER A 161 -28.24 -25.57 -20.84
CA SER A 161 -27.85 -26.18 -22.12
C SER A 161 -27.35 -27.62 -21.98
N THR A 162 -26.74 -27.98 -20.85
CA THR A 162 -26.19 -29.32 -20.61
C THR A 162 -27.19 -30.24 -19.90
N GLY A 163 -28.22 -29.66 -19.29
CA GLY A 163 -29.16 -30.38 -18.45
C GLY A 163 -30.13 -31.27 -19.21
N LYS A 164 -30.47 -32.39 -18.57
CA LYS A 164 -31.45 -33.37 -19.03
C LYS A 164 -32.44 -33.64 -17.90
N CYS A 165 -33.73 -33.70 -18.25
CA CYS A 165 -34.77 -34.08 -17.30
C CYS A 165 -34.86 -35.60 -17.23
N VAL A 166 -34.70 -36.18 -16.04
CA VAL A 166 -34.87 -37.61 -15.77
C VAL A 166 -36.18 -37.80 -14.99
N MET A 167 -37.08 -38.62 -15.52
CA MET A 167 -38.30 -39.05 -14.84
C MET A 167 -38.39 -40.58 -14.90
N ASP A 168 -38.66 -41.24 -13.77
CA ASP A 168 -38.75 -42.71 -13.66
C ASP A 168 -37.58 -43.44 -14.35
N GLN A 169 -36.35 -42.97 -14.10
CA GLN A 169 -35.09 -43.45 -14.72
C GLN A 169 -35.00 -43.33 -16.25
N SER A 170 -35.96 -42.69 -16.91
CA SER A 170 -35.95 -42.39 -18.35
C SER A 170 -35.63 -40.92 -18.60
N ILE A 171 -34.90 -40.62 -19.69
CA ILE A 171 -34.54 -39.25 -20.07
C ILE A 171 -35.67 -38.65 -20.91
N LEU A 172 -36.30 -37.59 -20.40
CA LEU A 172 -37.36 -36.87 -21.09
C LEU A 172 -36.81 -35.70 -21.91
N TYR A 173 -36.53 -35.95 -23.20
CA TYR A 173 -36.00 -34.95 -24.14
C TYR A 173 -36.96 -33.80 -24.48
N SER A 174 -38.26 -33.95 -24.18
CA SER A 174 -39.27 -32.91 -24.43
C SER A 174 -39.12 -31.69 -23.51
N VAL A 175 -38.46 -31.84 -22.35
CA VAL A 175 -38.33 -30.77 -21.34
C VAL A 175 -36.90 -30.26 -21.33
N LYS A 176 -36.71 -29.04 -21.82
CA LYS A 176 -35.38 -28.38 -21.92
C LYS A 176 -35.07 -27.40 -20.79
N THR A 177 -35.98 -27.23 -19.83
CA THR A 177 -35.85 -26.24 -18.75
C THR A 177 -35.95 -26.89 -17.38
N ARG A 178 -35.02 -26.52 -16.47
CA ARG A 178 -34.99 -26.99 -15.08
C ARG A 178 -36.31 -26.77 -14.36
N ARG A 179 -36.87 -25.56 -14.44
CA ARG A 179 -38.15 -25.22 -13.76
C ARG A 179 -39.29 -26.14 -14.20
N THR A 180 -39.39 -26.42 -15.49
CA THR A 180 -40.45 -27.27 -16.06
C THR A 180 -40.23 -28.75 -15.74
N CYS A 181 -38.97 -29.19 -15.59
CA CYS A 181 -38.65 -30.54 -15.14
C CYS A 181 -39.06 -30.75 -13.67
N VAL A 182 -38.66 -29.83 -12.79
CA VAL A 182 -38.98 -29.89 -11.35
C VAL A 182 -40.48 -29.76 -11.12
N SER A 183 -41.20 -28.93 -11.89
CA SER A 183 -42.66 -28.83 -11.80
C SER A 183 -43.38 -30.13 -12.16
N LYS A 184 -42.75 -30.98 -12.99
CA LYS A 184 -43.28 -32.29 -13.37
C LYS A 184 -42.73 -33.42 -12.49
N THR A 185 -42.23 -33.10 -11.28
CA THR A 185 -41.59 -34.04 -10.33
C THR A 185 -40.35 -34.77 -10.86
N GLY A 186 -39.79 -34.31 -11.98
CA GLY A 186 -38.57 -34.85 -12.57
C GLY A 186 -37.30 -34.35 -11.87
N GLN A 187 -36.25 -35.16 -11.93
CA GLN A 187 -34.90 -34.80 -11.48
C GLN A 187 -34.11 -34.18 -12.63
N TRP A 188 -33.55 -32.99 -12.43
CA TRP A 188 -32.72 -32.31 -13.42
C TRP A 188 -31.26 -32.70 -13.22
N MET A 189 -30.69 -33.43 -14.19
CA MET A 189 -29.28 -33.81 -14.20
C MET A 189 -28.55 -32.89 -15.18
N SER A 190 -27.70 -32.02 -14.67
CA SER A 190 -26.93 -31.04 -15.45
C SER A 190 -25.49 -30.96 -14.95
N PHE A 191 -24.62 -30.42 -15.79
CA PHE A 191 -23.29 -30.00 -15.35
C PHE A 191 -23.41 -28.59 -14.77
N ASP A 192 -23.25 -28.45 -13.46
CA ASP A 192 -23.45 -27.17 -12.75
C ASP A 192 -22.10 -26.62 -12.27
N ILE A 193 -21.52 -25.69 -13.03
CA ILE A 193 -20.29 -25.01 -12.62
C ILE A 193 -20.57 -24.24 -11.33
N SER A 194 -19.77 -24.46 -10.28
CA SER A 194 -20.05 -23.87 -8.98
C SER A 194 -19.90 -22.35 -9.00
N GLY A 195 -21.04 -21.66 -9.19
CA GLY A 195 -21.12 -20.20 -9.19
C GLY A 195 -20.75 -19.59 -7.84
N HIS A 196 -21.01 -20.30 -6.74
CA HIS A 196 -20.60 -19.89 -5.39
C HIS A 196 -19.08 -19.95 -5.21
N ALA A 197 -18.41 -21.02 -5.67
CA ALA A 197 -16.95 -21.11 -5.62
C ALA A 197 -16.30 -20.00 -6.46
N PHE A 198 -16.80 -19.77 -7.68
CA PHE A 198 -16.37 -18.65 -8.52
C PHE A 198 -16.53 -17.31 -7.80
N LEU A 199 -17.74 -17.03 -7.28
CA LEU A 199 -18.06 -15.73 -6.70
C LEU A 199 -17.23 -15.43 -5.44
N LEU A 200 -17.03 -16.41 -4.57
CA LEU A 200 -16.23 -16.24 -3.36
C LEU A 200 -14.77 -15.94 -3.69
N ILE A 201 -14.17 -16.71 -4.61
CA ILE A 201 -12.78 -16.49 -5.05
C ILE A 201 -12.65 -15.13 -5.75
N TRP A 202 -13.63 -14.77 -6.59
CA TRP A 202 -13.69 -13.45 -7.23
C TRP A 202 -13.71 -12.31 -6.20
N CYS A 203 -14.57 -12.40 -5.17
CA CYS A 203 -14.68 -11.38 -4.13
C CYS A 203 -13.37 -11.22 -3.36
N VAL A 204 -12.71 -12.32 -2.97
CA VAL A 204 -11.42 -12.27 -2.30
C VAL A 204 -10.39 -11.53 -3.15
N PHE A 205 -10.21 -11.95 -4.40
CA PHE A 205 -9.20 -11.34 -5.27
C PHE A 205 -9.48 -9.87 -5.55
N PHE A 206 -10.75 -9.50 -5.74
CA PHE A 206 -11.17 -8.11 -5.88
C PHE A 206 -10.78 -7.29 -4.64
N ILE A 207 -11.15 -7.74 -3.44
CA ILE A 207 -10.81 -7.05 -2.17
C ILE A 207 -9.29 -6.89 -2.03
N CYS A 208 -8.52 -7.93 -2.32
CA CYS A 208 -7.06 -7.90 -2.12
C CYS A 208 -6.35 -6.95 -3.09
N GLU A 209 -6.82 -6.85 -4.33
CA GLU A 209 -6.28 -5.89 -5.29
C GLU A 209 -6.66 -4.47 -4.92
N GLU A 210 -7.94 -4.20 -4.63
CA GLU A 210 -8.40 -2.86 -4.26
C GLU A 210 -7.74 -2.36 -2.96
N ALA A 211 -7.51 -3.26 -1.99
CA ALA A 211 -6.81 -2.95 -0.75
C ALA A 211 -5.38 -2.44 -0.95
N LYS A 212 -4.72 -2.72 -2.09
CA LYS A 212 -3.33 -2.26 -2.34
C LYS A 212 -3.17 -0.74 -2.30
N ALA A 213 -4.27 0.02 -2.43
CA ALA A 213 -4.25 1.47 -2.23
C ALA A 213 -3.76 1.89 -0.83
N ILE A 214 -3.82 1.03 0.20
CA ILE A 214 -3.30 1.36 1.55
C ILE A 214 -1.78 1.18 1.68
N ILE A 215 -1.12 0.52 0.73
CA ILE A 215 0.35 0.40 0.75
C ILE A 215 0.91 1.82 0.74
N GLY A 216 1.87 2.16 1.62
CA GLY A 216 2.44 3.51 1.68
C GLY A 216 1.51 4.61 2.23
N TRP A 217 0.30 4.30 2.68
CA TRP A 217 -0.68 5.31 3.10
C TRP A 217 -0.19 6.24 4.22
N ASP A 218 0.51 5.69 5.22
CA ASP A 218 1.04 6.50 6.33
C ASP A 218 2.14 7.47 5.87
N ASN A 219 2.81 7.21 4.74
CA ASN A 219 3.81 8.12 4.18
C ASN A 219 3.18 9.44 3.69
N ILE A 220 1.88 9.45 3.40
CA ILE A 220 1.18 10.67 2.96
C ILE A 220 1.26 11.74 4.07
N LYS A 221 1.17 11.37 5.35
CA LYS A 221 1.32 12.31 6.48
C LYS A 221 2.71 12.97 6.47
N GLU A 222 3.76 12.18 6.21
CA GLU A 222 5.14 12.68 6.15
C GLU A 222 5.41 13.55 4.92
N LEU A 223 4.83 13.20 3.77
CA LEU A 223 4.90 13.99 2.56
C LEU A 223 4.22 15.36 2.75
N ILE A 224 3.01 15.38 3.32
CA ILE A 224 2.29 16.63 3.63
C ILE A 224 3.11 17.50 4.58
N ARG A 225 3.68 16.93 5.65
CA ARG A 225 4.50 17.66 6.63
C ARG A 225 5.76 18.28 6.01
N THR A 226 6.42 17.53 5.12
CA THR A 226 7.64 17.98 4.43
C THR A 226 7.32 19.10 3.45
N GLU A 227 6.25 18.93 2.67
CA GLU A 227 5.83 19.91 1.68
C GLU A 227 5.31 21.21 2.30
N GLU A 228 4.57 21.14 3.40
CA GLU A 228 4.12 22.33 4.14
C GLU A 228 5.30 23.16 4.63
N TYR A 229 6.33 22.51 5.17
CA TYR A 229 7.56 23.19 5.58
C TYR A 229 8.32 23.79 4.39
N ASN A 230 8.40 23.08 3.26
CA ASN A 230 9.02 23.56 2.04
C ASN A 230 8.35 24.83 1.52
N ARG A 231 7.00 24.86 1.49
CA ARG A 231 6.21 26.03 1.06
C ARG A 231 6.36 27.23 2.00
N ILE A 232 6.38 27.00 3.32
CA ILE A 232 6.62 28.07 4.31
C ILE A 232 8.03 28.67 4.14
N LYS A 233 9.05 27.82 3.94
CA LYS A 233 10.41 28.28 3.69
C LYS A 233 10.55 29.06 2.38
N ALA A 234 9.92 28.58 1.31
CA ALA A 234 9.91 29.27 0.02
C ALA A 234 9.28 30.67 0.13
N GLY A 235 8.22 30.83 0.94
CA GLY A 235 7.60 32.14 1.20
C GLY A 235 8.44 33.08 2.08
N GLN A 236 9.35 32.56 2.90
CA GLN A 236 10.23 33.34 3.79
C GLN A 236 11.58 33.70 3.14
N GLN A 237 12.12 32.83 2.28
CA GLN A 237 13.35 33.07 1.52
C GLN A 237 13.02 33.64 0.14
N GLY A 238 12.93 34.96 0.05
CA GLY A 238 13.05 35.64 -1.25
C GLY A 238 14.38 35.27 -1.91
N THR A 239 14.32 34.46 -2.97
CA THR A 239 15.30 34.35 -4.09
C THR A 239 16.80 34.29 -3.75
N SER A 240 17.21 33.78 -2.59
CA SER A 240 18.64 33.48 -2.36
C SER A 240 18.86 32.47 -1.23
N GLY A 241 19.42 31.31 -1.56
CA GLY A 241 20.00 30.39 -0.59
C GLY A 241 19.86 28.92 -0.97
N ASP A 242 20.91 28.37 -1.57
CA ASP A 242 21.15 26.97 -1.91
C ASP A 242 21.10 26.04 -0.68
N ALA A 243 19.90 25.70 -0.23
CA ALA A 243 19.67 24.49 0.56
C ALA A 243 18.77 23.59 -0.29
N ALA A 244 19.28 22.43 -0.70
CA ALA A 244 18.51 21.40 -1.38
C ALA A 244 17.25 21.10 -0.56
N LEU A 245 16.14 21.74 -0.95
CA LEU A 245 14.81 21.46 -0.42
C LEU A 245 14.55 20.00 -0.77
N GLY A 246 14.17 19.18 0.21
CA GLY A 246 13.87 17.78 -0.05
C GLY A 246 12.77 17.71 -1.11
N GLU A 247 13.11 17.19 -2.30
CA GLU A 247 12.16 17.04 -3.39
C GLU A 247 11.07 16.08 -2.95
N THR A 248 9.85 16.57 -2.82
CA THR A 248 8.68 15.76 -2.49
C THR A 248 7.93 15.43 -3.78
N SER A 249 7.24 14.28 -3.82
CA SER A 249 6.31 13.98 -4.91
C SER A 249 5.08 14.88 -4.94
N LEU A 250 4.92 15.77 -3.94
CA LEU A 250 3.82 16.71 -3.81
C LEU A 250 4.11 18.09 -4.44
N ASN A 251 5.35 18.32 -4.89
CA ASN A 251 5.75 19.57 -5.55
C ASN A 251 4.98 19.86 -6.85
N VAL A 252 4.39 18.83 -7.48
CA VAL A 252 3.57 18.95 -8.70
C VAL A 252 2.20 19.58 -8.42
N LEU A 253 1.72 19.57 -7.17
CA LEU A 253 0.37 20.03 -6.83
C LEU A 253 0.29 21.55 -6.67
N SER A 254 -0.82 22.12 -7.11
CA SER A 254 -1.17 23.52 -6.81
C SER A 254 -1.45 23.74 -5.31
N ASP A 255 -1.42 24.99 -4.84
CA ASP A 255 -1.73 25.32 -3.44
C ASP A 255 -3.15 24.90 -3.04
N GLU A 256 -4.11 25.03 -3.97
CA GLU A 256 -5.50 24.61 -3.76
C GLU A 256 -5.62 23.08 -3.63
N GLU A 257 -5.00 22.34 -4.54
CA GLU A 257 -4.99 20.87 -4.53
C GLU A 257 -4.29 20.32 -3.28
N PHE A 258 -3.23 20.99 -2.82
CA PHE A 258 -2.52 20.61 -1.60
C PHE A 258 -3.36 20.83 -0.33
N ALA A 259 -4.07 21.96 -0.25
CA ALA A 259 -4.99 22.24 0.87
C ALA A 259 -6.15 21.23 0.91
N GLU A 260 -6.68 20.86 -0.26
CA GLU A 260 -7.73 19.85 -0.38
C GLU A 260 -7.22 18.46 0.03
N LEU A 261 -6.02 18.06 -0.42
CA LEU A 261 -5.37 16.82 0.01
C LEU A 261 -5.22 16.75 1.54
N LYS A 262 -4.71 17.81 2.17
CA LYS A 262 -4.52 17.88 3.63
C LYS A 262 -5.84 17.69 4.36
N THR A 263 -6.88 18.38 3.92
CA THR A 263 -8.22 18.30 4.53
C THR A 263 -8.81 16.90 4.37
N ARG A 264 -8.80 16.35 3.15
CA ARG A 264 -9.34 15.01 2.86
C ARG A 264 -8.57 13.91 3.58
N TYR A 265 -7.24 13.97 3.59
CA TYR A 265 -6.42 12.99 4.30
C TYR A 265 -6.74 12.96 5.80
N ASN A 266 -6.82 14.12 6.46
CA ASN A 266 -7.13 14.19 7.88
C ASN A 266 -8.53 13.64 8.21
N VAL A 267 -9.52 13.92 7.35
CA VAL A 267 -10.90 13.43 7.54
C VAL A 267 -11.02 11.93 7.20
N TYR A 268 -10.39 11.45 6.13
CA TYR A 268 -10.57 10.09 5.62
C TYR A 268 -9.56 9.07 6.12
N ASN A 269 -8.44 9.47 6.73
CA ASN A 269 -7.41 8.54 7.21
C ASN A 269 -7.95 7.50 8.20
N VAL A 270 -8.69 7.93 9.23
CA VAL A 270 -9.27 7.01 10.22
C VAL A 270 -10.40 6.15 9.61
N PRO A 271 -11.41 6.74 8.92
CA PRO A 271 -12.42 5.95 8.22
C PRO A 271 -11.85 4.92 7.26
N ALA A 272 -10.88 5.27 6.41
CA ALA A 272 -10.28 4.35 5.44
C ALA A 272 -9.65 3.12 6.13
N LYS A 273 -8.99 3.33 7.28
CA LYS A 273 -8.41 2.25 8.10
C LYS A 273 -9.48 1.37 8.74
N ILE A 274 -10.56 1.95 9.23
CA ILE A 274 -11.70 1.19 9.80
C ILE A 274 -12.36 0.33 8.72
N VAL A 275 -12.63 0.91 7.54
CA VAL A 275 -13.22 0.16 6.42
C VAL A 275 -12.30 -0.95 5.95
N LEU A 276 -10.98 -0.74 5.94
CA LEU A 276 -10.01 -1.79 5.65
C LEU A 276 -10.11 -2.97 6.64
N MET A 277 -10.32 -2.71 7.93
CA MET A 277 -10.53 -3.77 8.93
C MET A 277 -11.79 -4.58 8.61
N PHE A 278 -12.89 -3.92 8.28
CA PHE A 278 -14.12 -4.61 7.84
C PHE A 278 -13.93 -5.40 6.54
N MET A 279 -13.20 -4.86 5.57
CA MET A 279 -12.85 -5.62 4.35
C MET A 279 -12.01 -6.86 4.67
N THR A 280 -11.09 -6.76 5.63
CA THR A 280 -10.26 -7.89 6.06
C THR A 280 -11.11 -8.96 6.71
N MET A 281 -12.03 -8.59 7.60
CA MET A 281 -13.00 -9.50 8.21
C MET A 281 -13.85 -10.20 7.15
N LEU A 282 -14.32 -9.44 6.16
CA LEU A 282 -15.10 -9.98 5.05
C LEU A 282 -14.28 -10.95 4.18
N CYS A 283 -13.01 -10.62 3.91
CA CYS A 283 -12.09 -11.50 3.18
C CYS A 283 -11.87 -12.84 3.92
N MET A 284 -11.63 -12.79 5.23
CA MET A 284 -11.48 -14.01 6.05
C MET A 284 -12.77 -14.83 6.08
N LEU A 285 -13.93 -14.17 6.07
CA LEU A 285 -15.21 -14.85 5.96
C LEU A 285 -15.34 -15.58 4.61
N TRP A 286 -14.89 -14.95 3.50
CA TRP A 286 -14.86 -15.61 2.20
C TRP A 286 -13.90 -16.79 2.16
N ASP A 287 -12.72 -16.69 2.79
CA ASP A 287 -11.79 -17.81 2.94
C ASP A 287 -12.44 -19.00 3.67
N LEU A 288 -13.15 -18.72 4.77
CA LEU A 288 -13.92 -19.73 5.51
C LEU A 288 -15.04 -20.33 4.66
N MET A 289 -15.78 -19.51 3.91
CA MET A 289 -16.85 -20.02 3.05
C MET A 289 -16.32 -20.86 1.88
N ILE A 290 -15.17 -20.52 1.30
CA ILE A 290 -14.51 -21.37 0.28
C ILE A 290 -14.19 -22.74 0.86
N LEU A 291 -13.65 -22.79 2.09
CA LEU A 291 -13.38 -24.05 2.79
C LEU A 291 -14.67 -24.87 2.97
N MET A 292 -15.75 -24.25 3.47
CA MET A 292 -17.02 -24.95 3.67
C MET A 292 -17.66 -25.40 2.35
N THR A 293 -17.58 -24.59 1.30
CA THR A 293 -18.05 -24.95 -0.04
C THR A 293 -17.26 -26.11 -0.63
N SER A 294 -15.96 -26.20 -0.36
CA SER A 294 -15.15 -27.34 -0.81
C SER A 294 -15.56 -28.66 -0.16
N VAL A 295 -16.05 -28.64 1.08
CA VAL A 295 -16.42 -29.84 1.84
C VAL A 295 -17.85 -30.31 1.55
N TYR A 296 -18.85 -29.39 1.51
CA TYR A 296 -20.26 -29.80 1.61
C TYR A 296 -21.09 -29.69 0.32
N PHE A 297 -20.62 -28.98 -0.71
CA PHE A 297 -21.46 -28.63 -1.87
C PHE A 297 -20.75 -28.87 -3.18
N HIS A 298 -21.42 -29.35 -4.25
CA HIS A 298 -20.86 -29.62 -5.59
C HIS A 298 -19.83 -30.75 -5.69
N VAL A 299 -19.65 -31.24 -6.92
CA VAL A 299 -18.61 -32.21 -7.28
C VAL A 299 -17.26 -31.49 -7.44
N MET A 300 -16.14 -32.19 -7.20
CA MET A 300 -14.78 -31.64 -7.35
C MET A 300 -14.57 -30.85 -8.65
N VAL A 301 -14.94 -31.42 -9.80
CA VAL A 301 -14.69 -30.81 -11.12
C VAL A 301 -15.40 -29.47 -11.29
N GLU A 302 -16.65 -29.37 -10.82
CA GLU A 302 -17.48 -28.17 -10.89
C GLU A 302 -16.88 -27.02 -10.09
N LYS A 303 -16.31 -27.32 -8.91
CA LYS A 303 -15.66 -26.34 -8.03
C LYS A 303 -14.35 -25.84 -8.62
N VAL A 304 -13.50 -26.77 -9.07
CA VAL A 304 -12.19 -26.44 -9.63
C VAL A 304 -12.35 -25.58 -10.88
N LEU A 305 -13.32 -25.90 -11.74
CA LEU A 305 -13.61 -25.10 -12.92
C LEU A 305 -14.06 -23.68 -12.57
N GLY A 306 -14.98 -23.52 -11.60
CA GLY A 306 -15.40 -22.21 -11.11
C GLY A 306 -14.22 -21.39 -10.54
N GLY A 307 -13.33 -22.02 -9.79
CA GLY A 307 -12.12 -21.39 -9.25
C GLY A 307 -11.12 -20.97 -10.33
N LEU A 308 -10.90 -21.81 -11.35
CA LEU A 308 -10.02 -21.49 -12.49
C LEU A 308 -10.56 -20.31 -13.30
N ILE A 309 -11.87 -20.27 -13.55
CA ILE A 309 -12.52 -19.17 -14.25
C ILE A 309 -12.37 -17.86 -13.47
N ALA A 310 -12.53 -17.89 -12.14
CA ALA A 310 -12.32 -16.72 -11.28
C ALA A 310 -10.87 -16.21 -11.35
N ALA A 311 -9.90 -17.13 -11.25
CA ALA A 311 -8.48 -16.79 -11.31
C ALA A 311 -8.06 -16.23 -12.68
N PHE A 312 -8.53 -16.85 -13.76
CA PHE A 312 -8.29 -16.38 -15.11
C PHE A 312 -8.88 -14.97 -15.33
N THR A 313 -10.12 -14.77 -14.90
CA THR A 313 -10.81 -13.48 -15.04
C THR A 313 -10.10 -12.38 -14.26
N TRP A 314 -9.68 -12.66 -13.02
CA TRP A 314 -8.89 -11.75 -12.22
C TRP A 314 -7.57 -11.38 -12.92
N PHE A 315 -6.87 -12.37 -13.47
CA PHE A 315 -5.61 -12.14 -14.17
C PHE A 315 -5.82 -11.23 -15.39
N VAL A 316 -6.80 -11.52 -16.23
CA VAL A 316 -7.11 -10.72 -17.43
C VAL A 316 -7.43 -9.26 -17.05
N ILE A 317 -8.20 -9.04 -15.99
CA ILE A 317 -8.63 -7.69 -15.60
C ILE A 317 -7.49 -6.91 -14.95
N TYR A 318 -6.88 -7.44 -13.89
CA TYR A 318 -5.91 -6.68 -13.11
C TYR A 318 -4.51 -6.66 -13.73
N ARG A 319 -4.11 -7.73 -14.45
CA ARG A 319 -2.79 -7.78 -15.10
C ARG A 319 -2.82 -7.36 -16.57
N GLY A 320 -3.95 -7.54 -17.24
CA GLY A 320 -4.17 -7.09 -18.62
C GLY A 320 -4.86 -5.74 -18.71
N LEU A 321 -6.18 -5.72 -18.49
CA LEU A 321 -7.05 -4.57 -18.78
C LEU A 321 -6.63 -3.30 -18.04
N TYR A 322 -6.48 -3.34 -16.71
CA TYR A 322 -6.15 -2.15 -15.91
C TYR A 322 -4.73 -1.63 -16.12
N LYS A 323 -3.83 -2.47 -16.63
CA LYS A 323 -2.48 -2.05 -17.04
C LYS A 323 -2.48 -1.42 -18.43
N SER A 324 -3.30 -1.95 -19.35
CA SER A 324 -3.40 -1.44 -20.72
C SER A 324 -4.25 -0.17 -20.83
N VAL A 325 -5.27 -0.03 -19.99
CA VAL A 325 -6.22 1.07 -20.04
C VAL A 325 -5.79 2.17 -19.07
N SER A 326 -4.99 3.09 -19.57
CA SER A 326 -4.38 4.17 -18.79
C SER A 326 -5.38 5.07 -18.04
N PHE A 327 -6.65 5.14 -18.48
CA PHE A 327 -7.63 6.01 -17.83
C PHE A 327 -8.23 5.44 -16.53
N ILE A 328 -8.28 4.11 -16.37
CA ILE A 328 -8.85 3.45 -15.17
C ILE A 328 -7.79 3.40 -14.06
N GLY A 329 -6.55 3.06 -14.45
CA GLY A 329 -5.40 2.98 -13.57
C GLY A 329 -5.47 1.84 -12.55
N LEU A 330 -4.31 1.50 -11.98
CA LEU A 330 -4.22 0.56 -10.85
C LEU A 330 -4.59 1.25 -9.53
N PRO A 331 -5.03 0.49 -8.52
CA PRO A 331 -5.28 1.03 -7.17
C PRO A 331 -4.02 1.70 -6.63
N GLY A 332 -4.17 2.93 -6.12
CA GLY A 332 -3.08 3.73 -5.56
C GLY A 332 -2.26 4.54 -6.56
N ASN A 333 -2.59 4.52 -7.85
CA ASN A 333 -2.03 5.46 -8.82
C ASN A 333 -2.84 6.77 -8.79
N GLY A 334 -2.33 7.77 -8.05
CA GLY A 334 -2.93 9.09 -7.92
C GLY A 334 -2.20 10.20 -8.67
N LEU A 335 -2.52 11.46 -8.32
CA LEU A 335 -1.83 12.64 -8.85
C LEU A 335 -0.35 12.69 -8.44
N PHE A 336 -0.04 12.09 -7.29
CA PHE A 336 1.30 11.96 -6.75
C PHE A 336 1.58 10.52 -6.34
N LYS A 337 2.86 10.17 -6.28
CA LYS A 337 3.32 8.87 -5.81
C LYS A 337 3.58 8.92 -4.30
N TYR A 338 2.89 8.07 -3.55
CA TYR A 338 3.10 7.90 -2.09
C TYR A 338 3.65 6.52 -1.72
N ASN A 339 3.63 5.58 -2.68
CA ASN A 339 4.17 4.23 -2.55
C ASN A 339 5.66 4.23 -2.82
N PHE A 340 6.45 4.70 -1.85
CA PHE A 340 7.86 4.41 -1.79
C PHE A 340 8.00 3.09 -1.05
N GLU A 341 8.42 2.03 -1.75
CA GLU A 341 9.02 0.90 -1.05
C GLU A 341 10.20 1.48 -0.28
N SER A 342 10.12 1.51 1.05
CA SER A 342 11.27 1.86 1.85
C SER A 342 12.34 0.81 1.55
N LYS A 343 13.32 1.14 0.70
CA LYS A 343 14.65 0.59 0.91
C LYS A 343 14.94 0.89 2.37
N SER A 344 15.15 -0.14 3.18
CA SER A 344 15.41 -0.05 4.60
C SER A 344 16.38 1.10 4.90
N THR A 345 15.86 2.24 5.36
CA THR A 345 16.69 3.33 5.81
C THR A 345 17.13 2.97 7.21
N THR A 346 18.32 2.38 7.31
CA THR A 346 19.10 2.36 8.54
C THR A 346 19.16 3.80 9.08
N PRO A 347 18.79 4.05 10.34
CA PRO A 347 18.80 5.40 10.87
C PRO A 347 20.26 5.86 11.03
N TYR A 348 20.53 7.09 10.56
CA TYR A 348 21.80 7.82 10.63
C TYR A 348 22.95 7.37 9.72
N ALA A 349 23.02 7.97 8.53
CA ALA A 349 24.30 8.31 7.93
C ALA A 349 24.57 9.79 8.20
N LYS A 350 25.57 10.07 9.05
CA LYS A 350 26.09 11.42 9.31
C LYS A 350 26.56 12.03 7.99
N ALA A 351 26.05 13.21 7.66
CA ALA A 351 26.66 14.08 6.67
C ALA A 351 28.04 14.51 7.19
N SER A 352 29.12 13.99 6.60
CA SER A 352 30.45 14.57 6.75
C SER A 352 30.58 15.72 5.76
N SER A 353 30.71 16.92 6.30
CA SER A 353 31.12 18.13 5.61
C SER A 353 32.43 17.91 4.86
N GLN A 354 32.42 18.07 3.53
CA GLN A 354 33.65 18.33 2.77
C GLN A 354 33.63 19.80 2.36
N ALA A 355 34.48 20.57 3.04
CA ALA A 355 34.83 21.92 2.65
C ALA A 355 35.66 21.87 1.36
N SER A 356 35.40 22.86 0.52
CA SER A 356 36.05 23.15 -0.75
C SER A 356 37.57 23.34 -0.62
N SER A 357 38.30 22.84 -1.62
CA SER A 357 39.52 23.52 -2.07
C SER A 357 39.46 23.65 -3.59
N SER A 358 39.48 24.90 -4.02
CA SER A 358 39.55 25.35 -5.41
C SER A 358 40.96 25.16 -5.95
N SER A 359 41.07 24.69 -7.19
CA SER A 359 42.12 25.15 -8.11
C SER A 359 41.69 24.96 -9.56
N ASN A 360 41.91 26.03 -10.32
CA ASN A 360 41.59 26.22 -11.73
C ASN A 360 42.37 25.26 -12.65
N SER A 361 41.80 24.88 -13.79
CA SER A 361 42.27 25.30 -15.14
C SER A 361 41.71 24.43 -16.29
N SER A 362 41.12 25.15 -17.25
CA SER A 362 41.08 24.96 -18.72
C SER A 362 41.52 23.64 -19.40
N SER A 363 40.58 23.09 -20.19
CA SER A 363 40.67 22.63 -21.59
C SER A 363 41.96 21.96 -22.14
N SER A 364 41.82 20.74 -22.68
CA SER A 364 42.18 20.34 -24.07
C SER A 364 42.08 18.80 -24.21
N THR A 365 41.24 18.28 -25.11
CA THR A 365 41.52 17.78 -26.47
C THR A 365 42.28 16.44 -26.56
N SER A 366 41.58 15.47 -27.16
CA SER A 366 41.97 14.27 -27.91
C SER A 366 43.39 13.69 -27.95
N SER A 367 43.39 12.36 -28.10
CA SER A 367 44.15 11.51 -29.04
C SER A 367 45.30 10.63 -28.54
N LYS A 368 45.09 9.32 -28.74
CA LYS A 368 45.99 8.26 -29.23
C LYS A 368 47.48 8.30 -28.83
N ALA A 369 47.96 7.23 -28.19
CA ALA A 369 48.72 6.14 -28.84
C ALA A 369 49.65 5.37 -27.87
N ARG A 370 49.80 4.06 -28.15
CA ARG A 370 50.96 3.16 -27.96
C ARG A 370 51.56 3.01 -26.55
N ALA A 371 51.55 1.81 -25.95
CA ALA A 371 52.24 0.54 -26.29
C ALA A 371 53.48 0.31 -25.42
N ALA A 372 53.41 -0.85 -24.75
CA ALA A 372 54.41 -1.65 -24.04
C ALA A 372 55.90 -1.30 -24.17
N GLY A 373 56.58 -1.30 -23.01
CA GLY A 373 58.02 -1.41 -22.88
C GLY A 373 58.38 -1.95 -21.48
N SER A 374 58.87 -3.18 -21.45
CA SER A 374 59.35 -3.93 -20.29
C SER A 374 60.67 -3.40 -19.73
N GLY A 375 60.83 -3.41 -18.40
CA GLY A 375 62.11 -3.19 -17.73
C GLY A 375 62.08 -3.72 -16.30
N GLN A 376 62.83 -4.80 -16.05
CA GLN A 376 62.89 -5.57 -14.81
C GLN A 376 64.03 -5.05 -13.92
N GLY A 377 63.80 -4.87 -12.61
CA GLY A 377 64.90 -4.53 -11.69
C GLY A 377 64.55 -4.13 -10.25
N ARG A 378 64.56 -5.14 -9.35
CA ARG A 378 65.08 -5.11 -7.96
C ARG A 378 64.25 -4.48 -6.81
N GLN A 379 63.56 -5.40 -6.12
CA GLN A 379 63.35 -5.56 -4.66
C GLN A 379 63.58 -4.37 -3.70
N ARG A 380 62.50 -3.96 -3.02
CA ARG A 380 62.54 -3.58 -1.59
C ARG A 380 61.22 -3.99 -0.91
N ALA A 381 61.35 -4.76 0.17
CA ALA A 381 60.25 -5.25 0.98
C ALA A 381 59.47 -4.09 1.65
N LYS A 382 58.14 -4.23 1.73
CA LYS A 382 57.27 -3.39 2.56
C LYS A 382 56.18 -4.26 3.19
N GLU A 383 56.13 -4.22 4.52
CA GLU A 383 55.07 -4.76 5.37
C GLU A 383 53.67 -4.32 4.91
N PRO A 384 52.63 -5.14 5.10
CA PRO A 384 51.26 -4.68 5.04
C PRO A 384 50.85 -4.19 6.43
N ASP A 385 50.47 -2.92 6.59
CA ASP A 385 49.65 -2.51 7.74
C ASP A 385 48.97 -1.16 7.47
N ASP A 386 47.77 -1.19 6.91
CA ASP A 386 46.72 -0.20 7.18
C ASP A 386 45.53 -0.94 7.81
N ILE A 387 45.75 -1.37 9.06
CA ILE A 387 44.71 -1.89 9.95
C ILE A 387 43.95 -0.70 10.55
N PRO A 388 42.60 -0.68 10.51
CA PRO A 388 41.82 0.42 11.07
C PRO A 388 42.01 0.50 12.60
N LYS A 389 42.45 1.68 13.06
CA LYS A 389 42.63 2.02 14.49
C LYS A 389 41.34 2.68 15.01
N PHE A 390 40.88 2.30 16.20
CA PHE A 390 39.82 3.00 16.91
C PHE A 390 40.41 3.69 18.14
N LEU A 391 40.26 5.02 18.23
CA LEU A 391 40.82 5.88 19.29
C LEU A 391 42.35 5.73 19.51
N GLY A 392 43.11 5.43 18.44
CA GLY A 392 44.57 5.42 18.48
C GLY A 392 45.23 4.12 18.97
N MET A 393 44.48 3.05 19.26
CA MET A 393 45.06 1.74 19.61
C MET A 393 44.75 0.65 18.56
N PRO A 394 45.68 -0.30 18.26
CA PRO A 394 45.43 -1.41 17.35
C PRO A 394 44.45 -2.44 17.93
N LEU A 395 43.49 -2.90 17.11
CA LEU A 395 42.32 -3.69 17.52
C LEU A 395 42.59 -5.13 18.01
N TYR A 396 43.83 -5.61 18.00
CA TYR A 396 44.17 -6.95 18.52
C TYR A 396 44.34 -7.01 20.06
N ALA A 397 44.37 -5.88 20.77
CA ALA A 397 44.58 -5.86 22.22
C ALA A 397 43.37 -6.34 23.04
N LEU A 398 42.15 -6.31 22.50
CA LEU A 398 40.93 -6.70 23.23
C LEU A 398 40.64 -8.21 23.20
N GLN A 399 41.27 -8.96 22.29
CA GLN A 399 41.05 -10.40 22.18
C GLN A 399 42.01 -11.24 23.06
N LYS A 400 43.16 -10.68 23.45
CA LYS A 400 44.11 -11.32 24.36
C LYS A 400 43.71 -11.19 25.84
N GLY A 401 42.94 -10.17 26.21
CA GLY A 401 42.42 -9.98 27.56
C GLY A 401 41.33 -11.00 27.95
N LYS A 402 40.53 -11.47 26.99
CA LYS A 402 39.44 -12.44 27.25
C LYS A 402 39.92 -13.89 27.37
N LYS A 403 41.01 -14.26 26.67
CA LYS A 403 41.60 -15.61 26.76
C LYS A 403 42.49 -15.82 27.99
N ALA A 404 42.95 -14.75 28.66
CA ALA A 404 43.72 -14.86 29.90
C ALA A 404 42.83 -15.02 31.16
N THR A 405 41.59 -14.51 31.13
CA THR A 405 40.62 -14.68 32.21
C THR A 405 39.97 -16.06 32.22
N ASP A 406 39.74 -16.69 31.06
CA ASP A 406 39.17 -18.04 31.00
C ASP A 406 40.16 -19.16 31.39
N LYS A 407 41.48 -18.92 31.24
CA LYS A 407 42.50 -19.90 31.63
C LYS A 407 42.81 -19.90 33.14
N LYS A 408 42.56 -18.78 33.84
CA LYS A 408 42.75 -18.67 35.30
C LYS A 408 41.56 -19.19 36.13
N SER A 409 40.39 -19.36 35.51
CA SER A 409 39.19 -19.95 36.12
C SER A 409 39.23 -21.50 36.13
N SER A 410 39.95 -22.11 35.18
CA SER A 410 40.00 -23.57 35.00
C SER A 410 41.15 -24.25 35.77
N GLU A 411 42.17 -23.52 36.23
CA GLU A 411 43.27 -24.09 37.04
C GLU A 411 43.00 -24.07 38.56
N ASN A 412 41.97 -23.35 39.05
CA ASN A 412 41.63 -23.28 40.48
C ASN A 412 40.54 -24.27 40.93
N LEU A 413 40.04 -25.14 40.05
CA LEU A 413 39.02 -26.16 40.36
C LEU A 413 39.58 -27.59 40.49
N ASN A 414 40.88 -27.80 40.24
CA ASN A 414 41.54 -29.12 40.36
C ASN A 414 42.60 -29.19 41.48
N ALA A 415 42.57 -28.23 42.42
CA ALA A 415 43.45 -28.24 43.59
C ALA A 415 42.66 -27.90 44.86
N SER A 416 41.54 -28.58 45.10
CA SER A 416 40.86 -28.73 46.40
C SER A 416 39.60 -29.60 46.21
N SER A 417 39.79 -30.92 46.19
CA SER A 417 38.84 -32.01 46.56
C SER A 417 39.09 -33.25 45.72
#